data_AF-A0A7X9GVH2-F1
#
_entry.id   AF-A0A7X9GVH2-F1
#
_cell.length_a   1.000
_cell.length_b   1.000
_cell.length_c   1.000
_cell.angle_alpha   90.00
_cell.angle_beta   90.00
_cell.angle_gamma   90.00
#
_symmetry.space_group_name_H-M   'P 1'
#
loop_
_entity.id
_entity.type
_entity.pdbx_description
1 polymer ?
#
loop_
_entity_poly.entity_id
_entity_poly.type
_entity_poly.pdbx_seq_one_letter_code
_entity_poly.pdbx_strand_id
1 'polypeptide(L)' 'MAHSFADITPQIALTPLDGRYRAQTAPLVDHLSEAALNRSRLVVETEWMIHLLDQQVIPGLRTLTEDERTLLRA' A
#
# COMPACT_ATOMS: atom_id res chain seq x y z
N MET A 1 -1.00 32.74 -19.38
CA MET A 1 -1.57 31.58 -18.65
C MET A 1 -0.96 31.56 -17.27
N ALA A 2 -1.75 31.30 -16.22
CA ALA A 2 -1.19 31.14 -14.88
C ALA A 2 -0.42 29.80 -14.82
N HIS A 3 0.81 29.82 -14.31
CA HIS A 3 1.58 28.60 -14.07
C HIS A 3 0.97 27.83 -12.89
N SER A 4 0.82 26.51 -13.03
CA SER A 4 0.33 25.66 -11.95
C SER A 4 1.41 25.42 -10.91
N PHE A 5 1.05 25.50 -9.63
CA PHE A 5 1.95 25.13 -8.54
C PHE A 5 2.22 23.62 -8.47
N ALA A 6 1.40 22.79 -9.13
CA ALA A 6 1.64 21.36 -9.22
C ALA A 6 2.86 21.00 -10.10
N ASP A 7 3.25 21.90 -11.01
CA ASP A 7 4.36 21.68 -11.95
C ASP A 7 5.72 22.11 -11.36
N ILE A 8 5.73 22.74 -10.18
CA ILE A 8 6.95 23.20 -9.52
C ILE A 8 7.76 22.00 -9.02
N THR A 9 9.05 22.00 -9.35
CA THR A 9 10.01 20.99 -8.88
C THR A 9 11.10 21.66 -8.03
N PRO A 10 11.34 21.20 -6.79
CA PRO A 10 10.67 20.09 -6.10
C PRO A 10 9.20 20.43 -5.75
N GLN A 11 8.37 19.39 -5.61
CA GLN A 11 6.96 19.55 -5.27
C GLN A 11 6.79 20.37 -3.98
N ILE A 12 5.85 21.32 -4.00
CA ILE A 12 5.49 22.10 -2.83
C ILE A 12 4.74 21.18 -1.85
N ALA A 13 5.28 21.02 -0.65
CA ALA A 13 4.63 20.28 0.42
C ALA A 13 3.28 20.91 0.79
N LEU A 14 2.23 20.10 0.84
CA LEU A 14 0.89 20.55 1.24
C LEU A 14 0.80 20.86 2.74
N THR A 15 1.58 20.16 3.55
CA THR A 15 1.62 20.34 5.00
C THR A 15 3.05 20.56 5.52
N PRO A 16 3.22 21.18 6.70
CA PRO A 16 4.55 21.30 7.32
C PRO A 16 5.22 19.95 7.62
N LEU A 17 4.45 18.86 7.77
CA LEU A 17 4.98 17.52 8.06
C LEU A 17 5.76 16.95 6.87
N ASP A 18 5.33 17.28 5.65
CA ASP A 18 5.98 16.82 4.42
C ASP A 18 7.13 17.73 3.98
N GLY A 19 7.27 18.91 4.62
CA GLY A 19 8.31 19.89 4.34
C GLY A 19 9.15 20.22 5.57
N ARG A 20 8.78 21.28 6.29
CA ARG A 20 9.55 21.83 7.44
C ARG A 20 9.95 20.78 8.48
N TYR A 21 9.08 19.80 8.74
CA TYR A 21 9.28 18.76 9.74
C TYR A 21 9.57 17.38 9.14
N ARG A 22 9.98 17.32 7.87
CA ARG A 22 10.24 16.06 7.15
C ARG A 22 11.29 15.19 7.84
N ALA A 23 12.28 15.80 8.48
CA ALA A 23 13.32 15.07 9.21
C ALA A 23 12.76 14.28 10.40
N GLN A 24 11.72 14.81 11.07
CA GLN A 24 11.07 14.15 12.20
C GLN A 24 10.07 13.09 11.74
N THR A 25 9.36 13.34 10.65
CA THR A 25 8.29 12.45 10.15
C THR A 25 8.79 11.40 9.17
N ALA A 26 10.06 11.44 8.75
CA ALA A 26 10.57 10.55 7.72
C ALA A 26 10.33 9.06 7.95
N PRO A 27 10.55 8.53 9.16
CA PRO A 27 10.29 7.12 9.44
C PRO A 27 8.81 6.73 9.32
N LEU A 28 7.88 7.69 9.39
CA LEU A 28 6.44 7.42 9.33
C LEU A 28 5.92 7.25 7.90
N VAL A 29 6.67 7.66 6.88
CA VAL A 29 6.22 7.59 5.48
C VAL A 29 5.95 6.15 5.05
N ASP A 30 6.72 5.19 5.56
CA ASP A 30 6.54 3.76 5.27
C ASP A 30 5.32 3.14 5.99
N HIS A 31 4.60 3.93 6.80
CA HIS A 31 3.45 3.48 7.58
C HIS A 31 2.19 4.34 7.37
N LEU A 32 2.34 5.64 7.19
CA LEU A 32 1.26 6.64 7.18
C LEU A 32 1.21 7.44 5.87
N SER A 33 1.65 6.86 4.77
CA SER A 33 1.46 7.40 3.42
C SER A 33 0.41 6.60 2.66
N GLU A 34 -0.09 7.16 1.56
CA GLU A 34 -0.97 6.43 0.64
C GLU A 34 -0.28 5.19 0.05
N ALA A 35 1.02 5.29 -0.28
CA ALA A 35 1.79 4.15 -0.76
C ALA A 35 1.89 3.04 0.31
N ALA A 36 2.15 3.41 1.57
CA ALA A 36 2.16 2.47 2.69
C ALA A 36 0.78 1.81 2.90
N LEU A 37 -0.29 2.61 2.85
CA LEU A 37 -1.66 2.12 2.95
C LEU A 37 -1.98 1.12 1.83
N ASN A 38 -1.60 1.43 0.59
CA ASN A 38 -1.83 0.55 -0.55
C ASN A 38 -1.03 -0.75 -0.43
N ARG A 39 0.23 -0.69 0.03
CA ARG A 39 1.01 -1.89 0.35
C ARG A 39 0.30 -2.74 1.41
N SER A 40 -0.17 -2.13 2.49
CA SER A 40 -0.89 -2.85 3.55
C SER A 40 -2.20 -3.47 3.07
N ARG A 41 -2.94 -2.78 2.18
CA ARG A 41 -4.16 -3.32 1.56
C ARG A 41 -3.88 -4.59 0.78
N LEU A 42 -2.84 -4.59 -0.08
CA LEU A 42 -2.46 -5.77 -0.85
C LEU A 42 -2.15 -6.97 0.06
N VAL A 43 -1.44 -6.75 1.17
CA VAL A 43 -1.17 -7.82 2.15
C VAL A 43 -2.47 -8.38 2.72
N VAL A 44 -3.36 -7.51 3.20
CA VAL A 44 -4.63 -7.94 3.82
C VAL A 44 -5.54 -8.64 2.83
N GLU A 45 -5.70 -8.10 1.62
CA GLU A 45 -6.54 -8.69 0.57
C GLU A 45 -6.02 -10.06 0.13
N THR A 46 -4.70 -10.20 -0.02
CA THR A 46 -4.05 -11.48 -0.32
C THR A 46 -4.31 -12.51 0.78
N GLU A 47 -4.04 -12.17 2.04
CA GLU A 47 -4.26 -13.11 3.16
C GLU A 47 -5.75 -13.44 3.34
N TRP A 48 -6.63 -12.46 3.12
CA TRP A 48 -8.07 -12.69 3.20
C TRP A 48 -8.56 -13.64 2.11
N MET A 49 -8.11 -13.46 0.86
CA MET A 49 -8.40 -14.39 -0.22
C MET A 49 -7.90 -15.79 0.10
N ILE A 50 -6.65 -15.92 0.56
CA ILE A 50 -6.06 -17.20 0.97
C ILE A 50 -6.94 -17.86 2.05
N HIS A 51 -7.34 -17.10 3.07
CA HIS A 51 -8.20 -17.59 4.14
C HIS A 51 -9.55 -18.10 3.60
N LEU A 52 -10.22 -17.36 2.71
CA LEU A 52 -11.49 -17.76 2.12
C LEU A 52 -11.38 -19.05 1.28
N LEU A 53 -10.27 -19.19 0.53
CA LEU A 53 -10.00 -20.40 -0.24
C LEU A 53 -9.73 -21.60 0.67
N ASP A 54 -8.99 -21.42 1.77
CA ASP A 54 -8.71 -22.48 2.74
C ASP A 54 -9.96 -22.95 3.48
N GLN A 55 -10.84 -22.02 3.82
CA GLN A 55 -12.12 -22.32 4.44
C GLN A 55 -13.17 -22.80 3.43
N GLN A 56 -12.83 -22.89 2.14
CA GLN A 56 -13.72 -23.34 1.06
C GLN A 56 -15.07 -22.60 1.07
N VAL A 57 -15.04 -21.30 1.44
CA VAL A 57 -16.26 -20.47 1.58
C VAL A 57 -16.93 -20.21 0.24
N ILE A 58 -16.16 -20.23 -0.86
CA ILE A 58 -16.64 -20.01 -2.21
C ILE A 58 -16.72 -21.37 -2.93
N PRO A 59 -17.91 -21.90 -3.22
CA PRO A 59 -18.06 -23.20 -3.87
C PRO A 59 -17.39 -23.25 -5.25
N GLY A 60 -16.71 -24.36 -5.54
CA GLY A 60 -16.06 -24.59 -6.83
C GLY A 60 -14.65 -23.99 -6.97
N LEU A 61 -14.15 -23.30 -5.95
CA LEU A 61 -12.77 -22.83 -5.93
C LEU A 61 -11.86 -23.78 -5.16
N ARG A 62 -10.70 -24.10 -5.75
CA ARG A 62 -9.67 -24.91 -5.10
C ARG A 62 -8.85 -24.09 -4.09
N THR A 63 -8.20 -24.79 -3.17
CA THR A 63 -7.13 -24.21 -2.37
C THR A 63 -5.90 -23.88 -3.23
N LEU A 64 -5.07 -22.97 -2.74
CA LEU A 64 -3.79 -22.63 -3.37
C LEU A 64 -2.69 -23.63 -2.99
N THR A 65 -1.76 -23.85 -3.91
CA THR A 65 -0.51 -24.57 -3.62
C THR A 65 0.44 -23.69 -2.80
N GLU A 66 1.43 -24.29 -2.15
CA GLU A 66 2.43 -23.52 -1.39
C GLU A 66 3.27 -22.59 -2.27
N ASP A 67 3.55 -22.97 -3.51
CA ASP A 67 4.26 -22.12 -4.46
C ASP A 67 3.44 -20.88 -4.84
N GLU A 68 2.12 -21.05 -5.03
CA GLU A 68 1.21 -19.93 -5.31
C GLU A 68 1.10 -18.98 -4.13
N ARG A 69 1.02 -19.51 -2.90
CA ARG A 69 1.03 -18.68 -1.67
C ARG A 69 2.33 -17.91 -1.54
N THR A 70 3.46 -18.57 -1.83
CA THR A 70 4.78 -17.94 -1.77
C THR A 70 4.88 -16.81 -2.78
N LEU A 71 4.40 -17.01 -4.01
CA LEU A 71 4.34 -15.97 -5.04
C LEU A 71 3.49 -14.78 -4.61
N LEU A 72 2.31 -15.01 -4.03
CA LEU A 72 1.39 -13.95 -3.61
C LEU A 72 1.87 -13.15 -2.40
N ARG A 73 2.72 -13.76 -1.55
CA ARG A 73 3.28 -13.15 -0.33
C ARG A 73 4.64 -12.47 -0.53
N ALA A 74 5.25 -12.66 -1.70
CA ALA A 74 6.53 -12.04 -2.08
C ALA A 74 6.35 -10.53 -2.33
#